data_AF-A0A952SMZ8-F1
#
_entry.id   AF-A0A952SMZ8-F1
#
_cell.length_a   1.000
_cell.length_b   1.000
_cell.length_c   1.000
_cell.angle_alpha   90.00
_cell.angle_beta   90.00
_cell.angle_gamma   90.00
#
_symmetry.space_group_name_H-M   'P 1'
#
loop_
_entity.id
_entity.type
_entity.pdbx_description
1 polymer ?
#
loop_
_entity_poly.entity_id
_entity_poly.type
_entity_poly.pdbx_seq_one_letter_code
_entity_poly.pdbx_strand_id
1 'polypeptide(L)'
;MNVIQKLRSLVTEIRDRKNPIQFVEQWALAARLLERLPVDQAAVKAACRDRNLDALDALVTHLENPSPATQAPATPADVTDADKSAAMRAFRKRLKLSRLSDESRIGNRPTSSGKSSDIDAILPPNDFPTHVWKALAADGRLVYTGQGFYALPENSQEP
;
A
#
# COMPACT_ATOMS: atom_id res chain seq x y z
N MET A 1 2.61 -2.46 32.60
CA MET A 1 1.48 -2.43 31.65
C MET A 1 1.80 -1.41 30.57
N ASN A 2 1.88 -1.82 29.29
CA ASN A 2 2.23 -0.92 28.19
C ASN A 2 1.11 0.10 27.92
N VAL A 3 1.44 1.32 27.51
CA VAL A 3 0.48 2.41 27.25
C VAL A 3 -0.52 2.02 26.15
N ILE A 4 -0.04 1.31 25.12
CA ILE A 4 -0.84 0.82 23.99
C ILE A 4 -1.80 -0.30 24.46
N GLN A 5 -1.32 -1.24 25.29
CA GLN A 5 -2.17 -2.29 25.85
C GLN A 5 -3.27 -1.72 26.75
N LYS A 6 -2.97 -0.67 27.52
CA LYS A 6 -3.98 0.02 28.35
C LYS A 6 -5.04 0.70 27.48
N LEU A 7 -4.66 1.29 26.35
CA LEU A 7 -5.59 1.90 25.41
C LEU A 7 -6.51 0.85 24.76
N ARG A 8 -5.96 -0.28 24.31
CA ARG A 8 -6.71 -1.44 23.79
C ARG A 8 -7.74 -1.98 24.79
N SER A 9 -7.34 -2.12 26.06
CA SER A 9 -8.26 -2.54 27.12
C SER A 9 -9.43 -1.54 27.28
N LEU A 10 -9.15 -0.23 27.28
CA LEU A 10 -10.20 0.80 27.34
C LEU A 10 -11.17 0.69 26.16
N VAL A 11 -10.68 0.55 24.92
CA VAL A 11 -11.54 0.38 23.73
C VAL A 11 -12.45 -0.85 23.86
N THR A 12 -11.90 -1.95 24.35
CA THR A 12 -12.66 -3.20 24.56
C THR A 12 -13.73 -3.02 25.64
N GLU A 13 -13.42 -2.34 26.74
CA GLU A 13 -14.38 -2.07 27.83
C GLU A 13 -15.50 -1.12 27.39
N ILE A 14 -15.18 -0.12 26.56
CA ILE A 14 -16.16 0.79 25.98
C ILE A 14 -17.09 0.01 25.02
N ARG A 15 -16.54 -0.92 24.21
CA ARG A 15 -17.30 -1.77 23.27
C ARG A 15 -18.22 -2.75 24.00
N ASP A 16 -17.74 -3.39 25.06
CA ASP A 16 -18.50 -4.36 25.89
C ASP A 16 -19.59 -3.67 26.75
N ARG A 17 -19.59 -2.32 26.81
CA ARG A 17 -20.48 -1.49 27.64
C ARG A 17 -20.55 -1.96 29.09
N LYS A 18 -19.45 -2.50 29.61
CA LYS A 18 -19.38 -3.07 30.97
C LYS A 18 -19.74 -2.04 32.04
N ASN A 19 -19.33 -0.78 31.82
CA ASN A 19 -19.54 0.32 32.77
C ASN A 19 -20.10 1.56 32.07
N PRO A 20 -21.42 1.65 31.80
CA PRO A 20 -22.04 2.76 31.07
C PRO A 20 -21.84 4.13 31.76
N ILE A 21 -21.61 4.13 33.07
CA ILE A 21 -21.37 5.33 33.88
C ILE A 21 -19.98 5.93 33.62
N GLN A 22 -18.99 5.11 33.28
CA GLN A 22 -17.61 5.55 33.05
C GLN A 22 -17.28 5.80 31.57
N PHE A 23 -18.27 5.68 30.68
CA PHE A 23 -18.07 5.80 29.23
C PHE A 23 -17.34 7.10 28.83
N VAL A 24 -17.78 8.24 29.37
CA VAL A 24 -17.19 9.55 29.06
C VAL A 24 -15.76 9.67 29.59
N GLU A 25 -15.51 9.11 30.77
CA GLU A 25 -14.20 9.15 31.43
C GLU A 25 -13.19 8.24 30.71
N GLN A 26 -13.62 7.07 30.25
CA GLN A 26 -12.83 6.15 29.42
C GLN A 26 -12.45 6.78 28.08
N TRP A 27 -13.37 7.51 27.45
CA TRP A 27 -13.09 8.30 26.23
C TRP A 27 -12.10 9.44 26.47
N ALA A 28 -12.25 10.19 27.57
CA ALA A 28 -11.32 11.25 27.94
C ALA A 28 -9.90 10.71 28.21
N LEU A 29 -9.80 9.57 28.90
CA LEU A 29 -8.53 8.88 29.14
C LEU A 29 -7.91 8.37 27.83
N ALA A 30 -8.70 7.81 26.92
CA ALA A 30 -8.21 7.36 25.62
C ALA A 30 -7.64 8.53 24.80
N ALA A 31 -8.34 9.66 24.73
CA ALA A 31 -7.86 10.87 24.07
C ALA A 31 -6.55 11.38 24.68
N ARG A 32 -6.48 11.45 26.02
CA ARG A 32 -5.28 11.87 26.77
C ARG A 32 -4.06 10.99 26.50
N LEU A 33 -4.27 9.68 26.30
CA LEU A 33 -3.20 8.74 25.98
C LEU A 33 -2.73 8.88 24.53
N LEU A 34 -3.66 9.10 23.60
CA LEU A 34 -3.37 9.35 22.19
C LEU A 34 -2.59 10.66 21.98
N GLU A 35 -2.87 11.71 22.76
CA GLU A 35 -2.09 12.96 22.72
C GLU A 35 -0.59 12.77 23.05
N ARG A 36 -0.25 11.72 23.79
CA ARG A 36 1.14 11.42 24.18
C ARG A 36 1.88 10.54 23.17
N LEU A 37 1.18 10.07 22.14
CA LEU A 37 1.70 9.17 21.12
C LEU A 37 1.83 9.91 19.77
N PRO A 38 2.75 9.48 18.89
CA PRO A 38 2.89 10.04 17.53
C PRO A 38 1.79 9.48 16.63
N VAL A 39 0.53 9.81 16.93
CA VAL A 39 -0.68 9.36 16.22
C VAL A 39 -1.37 10.53 15.53
N ASP A 40 -2.05 10.29 14.41
CA ASP A 40 -2.77 11.30 13.65
C ASP A 40 -3.82 12.05 14.48
N GLN A 41 -3.47 13.25 14.93
CA GLN A 41 -4.32 14.06 15.81
C GLN A 41 -5.63 14.50 15.14
N ALA A 42 -5.66 14.59 13.80
CA ALA A 42 -6.89 14.85 13.05
C ALA A 42 -7.87 13.69 13.17
N ALA A 43 -7.38 12.46 13.03
CA ALA A 43 -8.18 11.25 13.18
C ALA A 43 -8.64 11.04 14.64
N VAL A 44 -7.78 11.33 15.62
CA VAL A 44 -8.14 11.29 17.06
C VAL A 44 -9.26 12.27 17.37
N LYS A 45 -9.18 13.52 16.88
CA LYS A 45 -10.23 14.53 17.09
C LYS A 45 -11.55 14.14 16.45
N ALA A 46 -11.52 13.59 15.23
CA ALA A 46 -12.71 13.09 14.56
C ALA A 46 -13.34 11.90 15.32
N ALA A 47 -12.53 10.92 15.71
CA ALA A 47 -12.99 9.76 16.47
C ALA A 47 -13.61 10.16 17.82
N CYS A 48 -13.01 11.12 18.53
CA CYS A 48 -13.53 11.60 19.80
C CYS A 48 -14.80 12.46 19.65
N ARG A 49 -14.91 13.27 18.59
CA ARG A 49 -16.09 14.11 18.32
C ARG A 49 -17.33 13.27 18.06
N ASP A 50 -17.19 12.28 17.19
CA ASP A 50 -18.29 11.39 16.79
C ASP A 50 -18.45 10.19 17.72
N ARG A 51 -17.61 10.08 18.76
CA ARG A 51 -17.48 8.90 19.64
C ARG A 51 -17.43 7.60 18.83
N ASN A 52 -16.67 7.65 17.75
CA ASN A 52 -16.56 6.57 16.79
C ASN A 52 -15.57 5.51 17.31
N LEU A 53 -16.12 4.41 17.82
CA LEU A 53 -15.35 3.31 18.37
C LEU A 53 -14.53 2.57 17.30
N ASP A 54 -15.03 2.52 16.07
CA ASP A 54 -14.34 1.85 14.96
C ASP A 54 -13.07 2.63 14.57
N ALA A 55 -13.20 3.96 14.47
CA ALA A 55 -12.06 4.84 14.22
C ALA A 55 -11.02 4.77 15.36
N LEU A 56 -11.47 4.67 16.62
CA LEU A 56 -10.57 4.53 17.76
C LEU A 56 -9.83 3.18 17.75
N ASP A 57 -10.54 2.09 17.44
CA ASP A 57 -9.98 0.72 17.33
C ASP A 57 -8.94 0.62 16.20
N ALA A 58 -9.21 1.26 15.05
CA ALA A 58 -8.27 1.34 13.93
C ALA A 58 -6.97 2.07 14.30
N LEU A 59 -7.07 3.18 15.06
CA LEU A 59 -5.91 3.93 15.54
C LEU A 59 -5.06 3.11 16.52
N VAL A 60 -5.71 2.35 17.42
CA VAL A 60 -5.00 1.44 18.34
C VAL A 60 -4.30 0.32 17.58
N THR A 61 -4.99 -0.29 16.61
CA THR A 61 -4.44 -1.36 15.76
C THR A 61 -3.21 -0.89 14.98
N HIS A 62 -3.25 0.33 14.43
CA HIS A 62 -2.13 0.94 13.73
C HIS A 62 -0.91 1.17 14.66
N LEU A 63 -1.16 1.56 15.92
CA LEU A 63 -0.11 1.73 16.93
C LEU A 63 0.45 0.40 17.46
N GLU A 64 -0.37 -0.65 17.55
CA GLU A 64 0.06 -2.00 17.93
C GLU A 64 0.88 -2.69 16.82
N ASN A 65 0.60 -2.39 15.54
CA ASN A 65 1.26 -2.95 14.37
C ASN A 65 1.75 -1.85 13.41
N PRO A 66 2.96 -1.30 13.60
CA PRO A 66 3.55 -0.33 12.67
C PRO A 66 4.05 -0.95 11.35
N SER A 67 3.72 -2.21 11.05
CA SER A 67 4.11 -2.88 9.79
C SER A 67 3.01 -2.75 8.73
N PRO A 68 3.33 -2.25 7.51
CA PRO A 68 2.36 -1.88 6.50
C PRO A 68 1.99 -3.08 5.65
N ALA A 69 1.04 -3.88 6.12
CA ALA A 69 0.17 -4.65 5.24
C ALA A 69 -1.00 -5.15 6.07
N THR A 70 -2.22 -4.80 5.65
CA THR A 70 -3.48 -5.45 6.04
C THR A 70 -4.09 -4.94 7.38
N GLN A 71 -5.05 -4.02 7.31
CA GLN A 71 -6.51 -4.35 7.34
C GLN A 71 -7.35 -3.10 7.70
N ALA A 72 -8.07 -2.59 6.70
CA ALA A 72 -9.47 -2.23 6.84
C ALA A 72 -10.22 -2.96 5.70
N PRO A 73 -11.31 -3.70 5.98
CA PRO A 73 -12.09 -4.35 4.94
C PRO A 73 -12.96 -3.30 4.24
N ALA A 74 -12.42 -2.65 3.21
CA ALA A 74 -13.22 -1.82 2.32
C ALA A 74 -12.78 -2.06 0.87
N THR A 75 -13.61 -2.83 0.16
CA THR A 75 -13.82 -2.80 -1.30
C THR A 75 -12.65 -3.12 -2.25
N PRO A 76 -12.80 -4.14 -3.14
CA PRO A 76 -11.76 -4.54 -4.09
C PRO A 76 -11.57 -3.60 -5.32
N ALA A 77 -11.52 -2.26 -5.14
CA ALA A 77 -11.52 -1.34 -6.29
C ALA A 77 -10.56 -0.14 -6.27
N ASP A 78 -9.84 0.19 -5.20
CA ASP A 78 -8.94 1.37 -5.24
C ASP A 78 -7.46 0.95 -5.28
N VAL A 79 -6.96 0.77 -6.49
CA VAL A 79 -5.53 0.85 -6.74
C VAL A 79 -5.14 2.32 -6.55
N THR A 80 -4.67 2.67 -5.36
CA THR A 80 -4.26 4.03 -5.01
C THR A 80 -3.26 4.57 -6.03
N ASP A 81 -3.35 5.85 -6.40
CA ASP A 81 -2.39 6.47 -7.34
C ASP A 81 -0.94 6.39 -6.85
N ALA A 82 -0.74 6.40 -5.53
CA ALA A 82 0.55 6.16 -4.89
C ALA A 82 1.15 4.79 -5.25
N ASP A 83 0.34 3.72 -5.24
CA ASP A 83 0.74 2.38 -5.64
C ASP A 83 1.05 2.31 -7.14
N LYS A 84 0.23 2.95 -7.99
CA LYS A 84 0.49 3.06 -9.44
C LYS A 84 1.84 3.71 -9.71
N SER A 85 2.12 4.83 -9.04
CA SER A 85 3.36 5.60 -9.19
C SER A 85 4.58 4.87 -8.64
N ALA A 86 4.44 4.17 -7.51
CA ALA A 86 5.50 3.34 -6.95
C ALA A 86 5.82 2.12 -7.83
N ALA A 87 4.79 1.45 -8.36
CA ALA A 87 4.93 0.33 -9.28
C ALA A 87 5.66 0.74 -10.56
N MET A 88 5.31 1.88 -11.18
CA MET A 88 6.06 2.39 -12.34
C MET A 88 7.54 2.66 -12.03
N ARG A 89 7.86 3.21 -10.85
CA ARG A 89 9.26 3.46 -10.45
C ARG A 89 10.02 2.14 -10.33
N ALA A 90 9.40 1.12 -9.75
CA ALA A 90 9.98 -0.22 -9.65
C ALA A 90 10.14 -0.88 -11.03
N PHE A 91 9.15 -0.75 -11.91
CA PHE A 91 9.18 -1.24 -13.28
C PHE A 91 10.33 -0.61 -14.08
N ARG A 92 10.46 0.72 -14.07
CA ARG A 92 11.55 1.44 -14.75
C ARG A 92 12.93 1.02 -14.24
N LYS A 93 13.08 0.83 -12.92
CA LYS A 93 14.32 0.31 -12.32
C LYS A 93 14.64 -1.10 -12.81
N ARG A 94 13.64 -1.98 -12.82
CA ARG A 94 13.76 -3.38 -13.29
C ARG A 94 14.08 -3.43 -14.78
N LEU A 95 13.43 -2.60 -15.60
CA LEU A 95 13.65 -2.49 -17.04
C LEU A 95 15.09 -2.07 -17.34
N LYS A 96 15.59 -1.02 -16.64
CA LYS A 96 16.98 -0.57 -16.79
C LYS A 96 18.00 -1.65 -16.39
N LEU A 97 17.73 -2.36 -15.30
CA LEU A 97 18.59 -3.46 -14.85
C LEU A 97 18.55 -4.66 -15.81
N SER A 98 17.38 -4.96 -16.37
CA SER A 98 17.18 -6.04 -17.33
C SER A 98 17.87 -5.73 -18.67
N ARG A 99 17.76 -4.50 -19.18
CA ARG A 99 18.50 -4.03 -20.36
C ARG A 99 20.01 -4.16 -20.18
N LEU A 100 20.54 -3.67 -19.05
CA LEU A 100 21.96 -3.79 -18.72
C LEU A 100 22.42 -5.26 -18.61
N SER A 101 21.56 -6.14 -18.08
CA SER A 101 21.85 -7.57 -17.95
C SER A 101 21.86 -8.29 -19.31
N ASP A 102 20.99 -7.89 -20.24
CA ASP A 102 20.95 -8.44 -21.60
C ASP A 102 22.14 -8.00 -22.43
N GLU A 103 22.47 -6.70 -22.40
CA GLU A 103 23.69 -6.15 -23.01
C GLU A 103 24.96 -6.83 -22.48
N SER A 104 24.99 -7.19 -21.19
CA SER A 104 26.11 -7.91 -20.58
C SER A 104 26.18 -9.39 -20.99
N ARG A 105 25.06 -10.00 -21.43
CA ARG A 105 24.99 -11.42 -21.78
C ARG A 105 25.24 -11.69 -23.27
N ILE A 106 25.18 -10.65 -24.10
CA ILE A 106 25.46 -10.71 -25.55
C ILE A 106 26.92 -11.10 -25.89
N GLY A 107 27.81 -11.18 -24.91
CA GLY A 107 29.20 -11.60 -25.10
C GLY A 107 29.47 -13.09 -25.37
N ASN A 108 28.47 -14.00 -25.39
CA ASN A 108 28.81 -15.44 -25.47
C ASN A 108 27.83 -16.39 -26.20
N ARG A 109 27.08 -15.98 -27.24
CA ARG A 109 26.49 -16.97 -28.17
C ARG A 109 26.04 -16.38 -29.52
N PRO A 110 26.46 -16.95 -30.67
CA PRO A 110 25.86 -16.63 -31.95
C PRO A 110 24.57 -17.44 -32.15
N THR A 111 23.65 -16.91 -32.95
CA THR A 111 22.42 -17.52 -33.51
C THR A 111 21.12 -17.42 -32.71
N SER A 112 20.40 -16.30 -32.90
CA SER A 112 19.00 -16.39 -33.36
C SER A 112 18.57 -15.11 -34.05
N SER A 113 18.02 -15.28 -35.24
CA SER A 113 17.72 -14.28 -36.26
C SER A 113 16.77 -13.16 -35.83
N GLY A 114 17.20 -11.92 -36.04
CA GLY A 114 16.46 -10.98 -36.87
C GLY A 114 15.09 -10.49 -36.37
N LYS A 115 15.00 -10.02 -35.13
CA LYS A 115 14.07 -8.95 -34.74
C LYS A 115 14.86 -8.05 -33.79
N SER A 116 14.83 -6.74 -34.01
CA SER A 116 15.47 -5.77 -33.13
C SER A 116 14.98 -6.00 -31.70
N SER A 117 15.83 -6.61 -30.85
CA SER A 117 15.52 -6.87 -29.45
C SER A 117 15.68 -5.57 -28.66
N ASP A 118 14.79 -4.61 -28.88
CA ASP A 118 14.54 -3.61 -27.84
C ASP A 118 13.76 -4.37 -26.76
N ILE A 119 14.43 -4.72 -25.64
CA ILE A 119 13.73 -5.31 -24.50
C ILE A 119 12.81 -4.24 -23.94
N ASP A 120 11.58 -4.25 -24.46
CA ASP A 120 10.51 -3.36 -24.02
C ASP A 120 9.56 -4.07 -23.05
N ALA A 121 9.41 -5.40 -23.16
CA ALA A 121 8.59 -6.22 -22.28
C ALA A 121 9.40 -6.96 -21.20
N ILE A 122 9.04 -6.79 -19.93
CA ILE A 122 9.66 -7.52 -18.81
C ILE A 122 8.61 -8.10 -17.84
N LEU A 123 9.02 -9.10 -17.07
CA LEU A 123 8.23 -9.59 -15.95
C LEU A 123 8.24 -8.53 -14.83
N PRO A 124 7.08 -8.13 -14.31
CA PRO A 124 7.00 -7.13 -13.26
C PRO A 124 7.60 -7.68 -11.95
N PRO A 125 8.20 -6.81 -11.12
CA PRO A 125 8.71 -7.21 -9.82
C PRO A 125 7.57 -7.68 -8.90
N ASN A 126 7.86 -8.71 -8.09
CA ASN A 126 6.91 -9.31 -7.14
C ASN A 126 6.65 -8.42 -5.91
N ASP A 127 7.29 -7.24 -5.84
CA ASP A 127 7.08 -6.21 -4.82
C ASP A 127 5.68 -5.59 -4.87
N PHE A 128 4.99 -5.67 -6.02
CA PHE A 128 3.61 -5.17 -6.19
C PHE A 128 2.69 -6.27 -6.71
N PRO A 129 1.44 -6.34 -6.22
CA PRO A 129 0.49 -7.37 -6.63
C PRO A 129 0.07 -7.21 -8.10
N THR A 130 -0.21 -8.34 -8.76
CA THR A 130 -0.61 -8.43 -10.18
C THR A 130 -1.81 -7.57 -10.56
N HIS A 131 -2.70 -7.27 -9.61
CA HIS A 131 -3.85 -6.40 -9.88
C HIS A 131 -3.45 -4.93 -10.14
N VAL A 132 -2.38 -4.42 -9.52
CA VAL A 132 -1.85 -3.06 -9.76
C VAL A 132 -1.31 -2.95 -11.18
N TRP A 133 -0.60 -3.98 -11.64
CA TRP A 133 -0.07 -4.06 -13.00
C TRP A 133 -1.18 -4.15 -14.05
N LYS A 134 -2.24 -4.93 -13.78
CA LYS A 134 -3.43 -4.98 -14.63
C LYS A 134 -4.16 -3.63 -14.69
N ALA A 135 -4.25 -2.92 -13.55
CA ALA A 135 -4.85 -1.59 -13.50
C ALA A 135 -4.02 -0.57 -14.30
N LEU A 136 -2.69 -0.59 -14.20
CA LEU A 136 -1.80 0.24 -15.01
C LEU A 136 -1.91 -0.06 -16.51
N ALA A 137 -2.12 -1.33 -16.87
CA ALA A 137 -2.35 -1.72 -18.26
C ALA A 137 -3.71 -1.24 -18.77
N ALA A 138 -4.76 -1.31 -17.94
CA ALA A 138 -6.08 -0.76 -18.25
C ALA A 138 -6.07 0.77 -18.38
N ASP A 139 -5.21 1.45 -17.60
CA ASP A 139 -4.96 2.90 -17.64
C ASP A 139 -4.21 3.34 -18.92
N GLY A 140 -3.67 2.39 -19.70
CA GLY A 140 -2.86 2.67 -20.89
C GLY A 140 -1.41 3.06 -20.60
N ARG A 141 -0.98 2.99 -19.33
CA ARG A 141 0.39 3.31 -18.89
C ARG A 141 1.38 2.17 -19.14
N LEU A 142 0.87 0.96 -19.28
CA LEU A 142 1.62 -0.26 -19.62
C LEU A 142 0.86 -1.04 -20.69
N VAL A 143 1.58 -1.81 -21.50
CA VAL A 143 0.99 -2.73 -22.46
C VAL A 143 1.17 -4.15 -21.95
N TYR A 144 0.07 -4.86 -21.73
CA TYR A 144 0.13 -6.29 -21.39
C TYR A 144 0.42 -7.09 -22.65
N THR A 145 1.63 -7.62 -22.79
CA THR A 145 2.08 -8.35 -23.98
C THR A 145 1.74 -9.84 -23.94
N GLY A 146 1.19 -10.31 -22.82
CA GLY A 146 0.82 -11.71 -22.59
C GLY A 146 1.77 -12.43 -21.64
N GLN A 147 1.34 -13.60 -21.14
CA GLN A 147 2.17 -14.50 -20.33
C GLN A 147 2.74 -13.88 -19.03
N GLY A 148 2.08 -12.82 -18.51
CA GLY A 148 2.54 -12.09 -17.33
C GLY A 148 3.56 -10.96 -17.61
N PHE A 149 3.89 -10.70 -18.87
CA PHE A 149 4.82 -9.64 -19.28
C PHE A 149 4.09 -8.32 -19.51
N TYR A 150 4.76 -7.23 -19.14
CA TYR A 150 4.30 -5.86 -19.37
C TYR A 150 5.38 -5.07 -20.08
N ALA A 151 4.98 -4.23 -21.01
CA ALA A 151 5.83 -3.36 -21.81
C ALA A 151 5.45 -1.89 -21.63
N LEU A 152 6.36 -0.97 -21.98
CA LEU A 152 6.01 0.44 -22.03
C LEU A 152 5.23 0.69 -23.33
N PRO A 153 4.18 1.53 -23.30
CA PRO A 153 3.57 1.98 -24.55
C PRO A 153 4.61 2.81 -25.33
N GLU A 154 4.94 2.37 -26.54
CA GLU A 154 5.86 3.04 -27.47
C GLU A 154 5.46 4.51 -27.78
N ASN A 155 4.23 4.90 -27.46
CA ASN A 155 3.64 6.21 -27.75
C ASN A 155 3.21 7.00 -26.49
N SER A 156 4.04 7.06 -25.43
CA SER A 156 3.85 8.06 -24.36
C SER A 156 4.63 9.35 -24.65
N GLN A 157 4.21 10.09 -25.67
CA GLN A 157 4.49 11.53 -25.78
C GLN A 157 3.23 12.31 -25.37
N GLU A 158 3.45 13.25 -24.46
CA GLU A 158 2.49 14.22 -23.88
C GLU A 158 1.72 15.01 -24.96
N PRO A 159 0.47 15.44 -24.69
CA PRO A 159 -0.05 16.70 -25.22
C PRO A 159 0.30 17.89 -24.31
#